data_AF-A0A422MX83-F1
#
_entry.id   AF-A0A422MX83-F1
#
_cell.length_a   1.000
_cell.length_b   1.000
_cell.length_c   1.000
_cell.angle_alpha   90.00
_cell.angle_beta   90.00
_cell.angle_gamma   90.00
#
_symmetry.space_group_name_H-M   'P 1'
#
loop_
_entity.id
_entity.type
_entity.pdbx_description
1 polymer ?
#
loop_
_entity_poly.entity_id
_entity_poly.type
_entity_poly.pdbx_seq_one_letter_code
_entity_poly.pdbx_strand_id
1 'polypeptide(L)'
;MHALERYDDEVKQIALGKLQMDLSEGNKIGKVQRERDKPCSSNMAATHVLPAVQLVPDFKLQFDNHKAGLEQADADKTAAIIQEASKGSSYYINERRKAELRQKHVLQLRQKTAQFAQCMSGERNVARRKQWESKVRQIERELEAERQFRNYVHVDMDMFYAAVEMKKNPALLDLPVGVGSLDMLSTTNYVARRYGVRSGMPGYIGRKLCPSLVIVPTDFDAYRAESAVVRGIAAEYDPNFTSVGLDELTMEVTAYLRAHPSMTAADVASEFRARVFAETQLTASAGIGPTATLSR
;
A
#
# COMPACT_ATOMS: atom_id res chain seq x y z
N MET A 1 24.08 19.21 -14.65
CA MET A 1 23.24 20.27 -14.08
C MET A 1 22.05 20.58 -14.98
N HIS A 2 22.22 21.15 -16.18
CA HIS A 2 21.09 21.54 -17.06
C HIS A 2 20.22 20.42 -17.68
N ALA A 3 20.56 19.14 -17.54
CA ALA A 3 19.77 18.01 -18.07
C ALA A 3 18.80 17.43 -17.02
N LEU A 4 19.15 17.51 -15.72
CA LEU A 4 18.31 17.05 -14.62
C LEU A 4 17.18 18.05 -14.31
N GLU A 5 17.46 19.35 -14.39
CA GLU A 5 16.44 20.40 -14.26
C GLU A 5 15.41 20.34 -15.39
N ARG A 6 15.82 19.95 -16.61
CA ARG A 6 14.91 19.78 -17.74
C ARG A 6 13.96 18.59 -17.59
N TYR A 7 14.40 17.51 -16.92
CA TYR A 7 13.57 16.34 -16.67
C TYR A 7 12.46 16.64 -15.65
N ASP A 8 12.78 17.36 -14.57
CA ASP A 8 11.78 17.73 -13.55
C ASP A 8 10.73 18.72 -14.10
N ASP A 9 11.12 19.61 -15.01
CA ASP A 9 10.18 20.53 -15.67
C ASP A 9 9.29 19.82 -16.71
N GLU A 10 9.81 18.84 -17.46
CA GLU A 10 9.00 18.00 -18.36
C GLU A 10 7.98 17.16 -17.59
N VAL A 11 8.38 16.55 -16.47
CA VAL A 11 7.47 15.77 -15.61
C VAL A 11 6.38 16.65 -14.99
N LYS A 12 6.72 17.88 -14.58
CA LYS A 12 5.73 18.85 -14.09
C LYS A 12 4.75 19.30 -15.17
N GLN A 13 5.21 19.53 -16.40
CA GLN A 13 4.33 19.91 -17.52
C GLN A 13 3.42 18.77 -17.96
N ILE A 14 3.91 17.52 -17.93
CA ILE A 14 3.09 16.33 -18.21
C ILE A 14 2.05 16.12 -17.10
N ALA A 15 2.40 16.35 -15.84
CA ALA A 15 1.47 16.25 -14.71
C ALA A 15 0.38 17.35 -14.75
N LEU A 16 0.74 18.58 -15.11
CA LEU A 16 -0.21 19.68 -15.29
C LEU A 16 -1.12 19.46 -16.50
N GLY A 17 -0.57 18.96 -17.62
CA GLY A 17 -1.33 18.62 -18.82
C GLY A 17 -2.35 17.50 -18.59
N LYS A 18 -2.01 16.47 -17.81
CA LYS A 18 -2.96 15.40 -17.41
C LYS A 18 -4.06 15.94 -16.49
N LEU A 19 -3.74 16.81 -15.53
CA LEU A 19 -4.75 17.43 -14.67
C LEU A 19 -5.75 18.30 -15.45
N GLN A 20 -5.27 19.00 -16.49
CA GLN A 20 -6.10 19.86 -17.33
C GLN A 20 -6.96 19.07 -18.32
N MET A 21 -6.46 17.92 -18.81
CA MET A 21 -7.25 16.97 -19.58
C MET A 21 -8.35 16.31 -18.73
N ASP A 22 -8.04 15.85 -17.51
CA ASP A 22 -9.03 15.24 -16.60
C ASP A 22 -10.16 16.21 -16.21
N LEU A 23 -9.85 17.50 -16.05
CA LEU A 23 -10.85 18.55 -15.83
C LEU A 23 -11.71 18.84 -17.08
N SER A 24 -11.19 18.57 -18.28
CA SER A 24 -11.91 18.77 -19.54
C SER A 24 -12.74 17.54 -19.96
N GLU A 25 -12.29 16.33 -19.63
CA GLU A 25 -12.99 15.06 -19.90
C GLU A 25 -14.08 14.78 -18.85
N GLY A 26 -13.90 15.22 -17.61
CA GLY A 26 -14.94 15.21 -16.57
C GLY A 26 -16.18 16.03 -16.92
N ASN A 27 -16.11 16.89 -17.94
CA ASN A 27 -17.22 17.73 -18.41
C ASN A 27 -17.93 17.17 -19.68
N LYS A 28 -17.49 16.01 -20.20
CA LYS A 28 -18.04 15.37 -21.41
C LYS A 28 -18.69 14.00 -21.19
N ILE A 29 -18.79 13.52 -19.94
CA ILE A 29 -19.69 12.40 -19.63
C ILE A 29 -21.11 12.96 -19.63
N GLY A 30 -21.86 12.57 -20.65
CA GLY A 30 -23.19 13.08 -20.96
C GLY A 30 -24.13 13.10 -19.76
N LYS A 31 -25.07 14.05 -19.81
CA LYS A 31 -26.24 14.13 -18.93
C LYS A 31 -27.02 12.80 -18.97
N VAL A 32 -26.61 11.82 -18.18
CA VAL A 32 -27.54 10.79 -17.72
C VAL A 32 -28.52 11.53 -16.84
N GLN A 33 -29.77 11.61 -17.29
CA GLN A 33 -30.87 12.05 -16.45
C GLN A 33 -30.72 11.34 -15.10
N ARG A 34 -30.40 12.11 -14.05
CA ARG A 34 -30.59 11.66 -12.68
C ARG A 34 -32.08 11.49 -12.51
N GLU A 35 -32.61 10.32 -12.88
CA GLU A 35 -33.81 9.83 -12.23
C GLU A 35 -33.49 9.86 -10.74
N ARG A 36 -34.09 10.83 -10.06
CA ARG A 36 -34.09 10.85 -8.60
C ARG A 36 -34.89 9.63 -8.21
N ASP A 37 -34.22 8.50 -8.00
CA ASP A 37 -34.79 7.40 -7.25
C ASP A 37 -35.24 7.99 -5.92
N LYS A 38 -36.55 8.25 -5.80
CA LYS A 38 -37.14 8.73 -4.56
C LYS A 38 -36.77 7.72 -3.48
N PRO A 39 -36.11 8.13 -2.38
CA PRO A 39 -35.90 7.23 -1.27
C PRO A 39 -37.27 6.74 -0.80
N CYS A 40 -37.33 5.48 -0.37
CA CYS A 40 -38.52 4.81 0.12
C CYS A 40 -39.25 5.69 1.15
N SER A 41 -40.23 6.48 0.69
CA SER A 41 -41.04 7.34 1.55
C SER A 41 -42.19 6.50 2.09
N SER A 42 -41.88 5.63 3.03
CA SER A 42 -42.87 5.03 3.90
C SER A 42 -42.51 5.42 5.32
N ASN A 43 -43.37 6.22 5.94
CA ASN A 43 -43.35 6.56 7.35
C ASN A 43 -43.05 5.31 8.19
N MET A 44 -41.81 5.18 8.67
CA MET A 44 -41.49 4.40 9.84
C MET A 44 -40.82 5.34 10.82
N ALA A 45 -41.65 6.01 11.61
CA ALA A 45 -41.24 6.57 12.88
C ALA A 45 -40.90 5.39 13.82
N ALA A 46 -39.74 4.79 13.63
CA ALA A 46 -39.10 3.98 14.64
C ALA A 46 -37.81 4.72 14.99
N THR A 47 -37.91 5.56 16.02
CA THR A 47 -36.78 6.08 16.79
C THR A 47 -36.04 4.89 17.40
N HIS A 48 -35.26 4.17 16.59
CA HIS A 48 -34.17 3.36 17.09
C HIS A 48 -33.09 4.35 17.53
N VAL A 49 -33.23 4.80 18.78
CA VAL A 49 -32.18 5.46 19.53
C VAL A 49 -30.97 4.54 19.42
N LEU A 50 -29.94 5.01 18.72
CA LEU A 50 -28.65 4.32 18.72
C LEU A 50 -28.29 4.09 20.19
N PRO A 51 -27.98 2.86 20.61
CA PRO A 51 -27.48 2.65 21.96
C PRO A 51 -26.34 3.62 22.19
N ALA A 52 -26.36 4.29 23.36
CA ALA A 52 -25.36 5.28 23.72
C ALA A 52 -23.98 4.73 23.35
N VAL A 53 -23.20 5.53 22.63
CA VAL A 53 -21.84 5.17 22.22
C VAL A 53 -21.09 4.73 23.48
N GLN A 54 -20.92 3.42 23.66
CA GLN A 54 -19.92 2.93 24.58
C GLN A 54 -18.60 3.41 23.98
N LEU A 55 -18.00 4.42 24.61
CA LEU A 55 -16.57 4.75 24.50
C LEU A 55 -15.84 3.44 24.30
N VAL A 56 -15.04 3.29 23.22
CA VAL A 56 -14.28 2.05 22.94
C VAL A 56 -13.64 1.59 24.25
N PRO A 57 -14.21 0.60 24.97
CA PRO A 57 -13.59 0.14 26.20
C PRO A 57 -12.29 -0.52 25.74
N ASP A 58 -11.18 -0.15 26.37
CA ASP A 58 -9.86 -0.70 26.06
C ASP A 58 -9.32 -0.38 24.65
N PHE A 59 -9.27 0.91 24.27
CA PHE A 59 -8.44 1.32 23.12
C PHE A 59 -6.98 0.85 23.32
N LYS A 60 -6.49 0.05 22.37
CA LYS A 60 -5.10 -0.40 22.29
C LYS A 60 -4.52 0.01 20.93
N LEU A 61 -3.27 0.42 20.93
CA LEU A 61 -2.52 0.56 19.68
C LEU A 61 -2.31 -0.84 19.09
N GLN A 62 -2.69 -1.00 17.82
CA GLN A 62 -2.54 -2.26 17.13
C GLN A 62 -1.12 -2.39 16.59
N PHE A 63 -0.45 -3.49 16.93
CA PHE A 63 0.75 -3.94 16.25
C PHE A 63 0.35 -4.83 15.07
N ASP A 64 0.91 -4.53 13.90
CA ASP A 64 0.68 -5.29 12.67
C ASP A 64 1.99 -5.98 12.26
N ASN A 65 1.94 -7.31 12.29
CA ASN A 65 3.05 -8.22 11.98
C ASN A 65 2.91 -8.90 10.60
N HIS A 66 2.02 -8.41 9.72
CA HIS A 66 1.87 -8.96 8.37
C HIS A 66 2.97 -8.54 7.38
N LYS A 67 3.90 -7.67 7.80
CA LYS A 67 5.06 -7.29 6.98
C LYS A 67 6.14 -8.37 7.04
N ALA A 68 6.72 -8.71 5.87
CA ALA A 68 7.74 -9.75 5.72
C ALA A 68 8.85 -9.64 6.78
N GLY A 69 9.15 -10.76 7.44
CA GLY A 69 10.18 -10.86 8.47
C GLY A 69 9.73 -10.56 9.90
N LEU A 70 8.47 -10.19 10.12
CA LEU A 70 7.88 -10.00 11.45
C LEU A 70 7.19 -11.27 11.98
N GLU A 71 7.17 -12.37 11.23
CA GLU A 71 6.42 -13.59 11.57
C GLU A 71 6.91 -14.23 12.88
N GLN A 72 8.18 -14.00 13.24
CA GLN A 72 8.81 -14.51 14.46
C GLN A 72 8.65 -13.57 15.67
N ALA A 73 8.12 -12.36 15.47
CA ALA A 73 7.94 -11.41 16.56
C ALA A 73 6.80 -11.84 17.49
N ASP A 74 7.05 -11.77 18.80
CA ASP A 74 6.00 -11.97 19.81
C ASP A 74 5.04 -10.77 19.75
N ALA A 75 3.87 -10.98 19.13
CA ALA A 75 2.92 -9.93 18.84
C ALA A 75 2.32 -9.32 20.12
N ASP A 76 2.04 -10.14 21.12
CA ASP A 76 1.42 -9.71 22.37
C ASP A 76 2.40 -8.90 23.22
N LYS A 77 3.64 -9.39 23.36
CA LYS A 77 4.71 -8.66 24.04
C LYS A 77 5.01 -7.33 23.34
N THR A 78 5.09 -7.35 22.01
CA THR A 78 5.37 -6.16 21.20
C THR A 78 4.26 -5.12 21.37
N ALA A 79 2.99 -5.54 21.26
CA ALA A 79 1.84 -4.67 21.47
C ALA A 79 1.80 -4.09 22.89
N ALA A 80 2.13 -4.89 23.92
CA ALA A 80 2.18 -4.42 25.30
C ALA A 80 3.24 -3.31 25.49
N ILE A 81 4.45 -3.49 24.95
CA ILE A 81 5.53 -2.50 25.03
C ILE A 81 5.15 -1.21 24.28
N ILE A 82 4.59 -1.34 23.06
CA ILE A 82 4.09 -0.19 22.29
C ILE A 82 3.04 0.57 23.09
N GLN A 83 2.07 -0.15 23.66
CA GLN A 83 0.99 0.43 24.44
C GLN A 83 1.53 1.17 25.67
N GLU A 84 2.42 0.54 26.44
CA GLU A 84 3.04 1.14 27.62
C GLU A 84 3.85 2.40 27.25
N ALA A 85 4.68 2.33 26.22
CA ALA A 85 5.52 3.44 25.79
C ALA A 85 4.71 4.62 25.23
N SER A 86 3.51 4.37 24.72
CA SER A 86 2.68 5.39 24.07
C SER A 86 1.62 6.00 25.00
N LYS A 87 1.19 5.29 26.05
CA LYS A 87 0.07 5.67 26.91
C LYS A 87 0.26 7.08 27.48
N GLY A 88 -0.75 7.93 27.32
CA GLY A 88 -0.74 9.32 27.81
C GLY A 88 -0.07 10.34 26.88
N SER A 89 0.59 9.90 25.80
CA SER A 89 1.12 10.83 24.78
C SER A 89 0.01 11.52 23.98
N SER A 90 0.34 12.67 23.38
CA SER A 90 -0.54 13.38 22.45
C SER A 90 -0.90 12.50 21.23
N TYR A 91 0.06 11.70 20.75
CA TYR A 91 -0.15 10.70 19.70
C TYR A 91 -1.20 9.66 20.11
N TYR A 92 -1.07 9.07 21.31
CA TYR A 92 -2.02 8.09 21.82
C TYR A 92 -3.44 8.64 21.95
N ILE A 93 -3.58 9.87 22.49
CA ILE A 93 -4.88 10.54 22.60
C ILE A 93 -5.49 10.79 21.21
N ASN A 94 -4.66 11.17 20.24
CA ASN A 94 -5.07 11.38 18.86
C ASN A 94 -5.53 10.07 18.18
N GLU A 95 -4.78 8.98 18.34
CA GLU A 95 -5.15 7.68 17.78
C GLU A 95 -6.41 7.11 18.42
N ARG A 96 -6.62 7.33 19.73
CA ARG A 96 -7.88 7.00 20.40
C ARG A 96 -9.05 7.77 19.79
N ARG A 97 -8.90 9.08 19.59
CA ARG A 97 -9.93 9.91 18.94
C ARG A 97 -10.26 9.42 17.53
N LYS A 98 -9.24 9.09 16.73
CA LYS A 98 -9.44 8.52 15.39
C LYS A 98 -10.15 7.17 15.45
N ALA A 99 -9.83 6.32 16.42
CA ALA A 99 -10.50 5.04 16.62
C ALA A 99 -11.99 5.21 16.97
N GLU A 100 -12.32 6.14 17.86
CA GLU A 100 -13.71 6.49 18.19
C GLU A 100 -14.48 7.00 16.95
N LEU A 101 -13.85 7.86 16.13
CA LEU A 101 -14.44 8.33 14.88
C LEU A 101 -14.68 7.19 13.88
N ARG A 102 -13.71 6.28 13.73
CA ARG A 102 -13.85 5.08 12.89
C ARG A 102 -15.00 4.20 13.40
N GLN A 103 -15.11 3.99 14.71
CA GLN A 103 -16.18 3.19 15.29
C GLN A 103 -17.56 3.82 15.03
N LYS A 104 -17.70 5.15 15.20
CA LYS A 104 -18.93 5.86 14.85
C LYS A 104 -19.28 5.68 13.38
N HIS A 105 -18.31 5.81 12.48
CA HIS A 105 -18.51 5.61 11.05
C HIS A 105 -18.96 4.17 10.74
N VAL A 106 -18.35 3.16 11.35
CA VAL A 106 -18.74 1.75 11.18
C VAL A 106 -20.18 1.52 11.64
N LEU A 107 -20.59 2.09 12.78
CA LEU A 107 -21.97 1.98 13.26
C LEU A 107 -22.96 2.64 12.30
N GLN A 108 -22.62 3.81 11.76
CA GLN A 108 -23.44 4.48 10.74
C GLN A 108 -23.58 3.64 9.48
N LEU A 109 -22.49 3.02 9.00
CA LEU A 109 -22.54 2.11 7.85
C LEU A 109 -23.43 0.91 8.14
N ARG A 110 -23.28 0.26 9.31
CA ARG A 110 -24.14 -0.87 9.73
C ARG A 110 -25.62 -0.49 9.78
N GLN A 111 -25.94 0.69 10.31
CA GLN A 111 -27.32 1.19 10.34
C GLN A 111 -27.86 1.41 8.92
N LYS A 112 -27.09 2.07 8.04
CA LYS A 112 -27.49 2.27 6.64
C LYS A 112 -27.70 0.94 5.91
N THR A 113 -26.83 -0.04 6.14
CA THR A 113 -26.97 -1.39 5.58
C THR A 113 -28.25 -2.08 6.08
N ALA A 114 -28.54 -2.00 7.39
CA ALA A 114 -29.76 -2.58 7.96
C ALA A 114 -31.03 -1.90 7.42
N GLN A 115 -31.04 -0.57 7.33
CA GLN A 115 -32.14 0.20 6.74
C GLN A 115 -32.35 -0.17 5.26
N PHE A 116 -31.26 -0.26 4.49
CA PHE A 116 -31.33 -0.69 3.10
C PHE A 116 -31.92 -2.11 2.97
N ALA A 117 -31.44 -3.06 3.79
CA ALA A 117 -31.95 -4.43 3.79
C ALA A 117 -33.45 -4.49 4.11
N GLN A 118 -33.92 -3.70 5.08
CA GLN A 118 -35.35 -3.58 5.42
C GLN A 118 -36.15 -2.97 4.26
N CYS A 119 -35.69 -1.85 3.68
CA CYS A 119 -36.36 -1.19 2.56
C CYS A 119 -36.44 -2.07 1.31
N MET A 120 -35.47 -2.97 1.11
CA MET A 120 -35.42 -3.87 -0.04
C MET A 120 -36.05 -5.24 0.25
N SER A 121 -36.55 -5.47 1.46
CA SER A 121 -37.28 -6.68 1.83
C SER A 121 -38.71 -6.71 1.27
N GLY A 122 -39.31 -7.90 1.21
CA GLY A 122 -40.69 -8.13 0.77
C GLY A 122 -40.88 -8.31 -0.74
N GLU A 123 -42.04 -8.87 -1.11
CA GLU A 123 -42.37 -9.24 -2.49
C GLU A 123 -42.49 -8.01 -3.43
N ARG A 124 -42.97 -6.89 -2.90
CA ARG A 124 -43.16 -5.64 -3.68
C ARG A 124 -41.86 -5.06 -4.23
N ASN A 125 -40.72 -5.36 -3.59
CA ASN A 125 -39.40 -4.87 -3.99
C ASN A 125 -38.59 -5.88 -4.81
N VAL A 126 -39.16 -7.06 -5.12
CA VAL A 126 -38.48 -8.13 -5.90
C VAL A 126 -38.03 -7.62 -7.26
N ALA A 127 -38.88 -6.89 -7.98
CA ALA A 127 -38.55 -6.34 -9.30
C ALA A 127 -37.36 -5.36 -9.23
N ARG A 128 -37.35 -4.48 -8.22
CA ARG A 128 -36.24 -3.56 -7.98
C ARG A 128 -34.96 -4.31 -7.65
N ARG A 129 -34.98 -5.32 -6.76
CA ARG A 129 -33.80 -6.17 -6.47
C ARG A 129 -33.26 -6.83 -7.74
N LYS A 130 -34.13 -7.45 -8.54
CA LYS A 130 -33.75 -8.05 -9.83
C LYS A 130 -33.13 -7.03 -10.78
N GLN A 131 -33.62 -5.79 -10.83
CA GLN A 131 -33.04 -4.72 -11.64
C GLN A 131 -31.61 -4.37 -11.18
N TRP A 132 -31.38 -4.21 -9.87
CA TRP A 132 -30.05 -3.96 -9.32
C TRP A 132 -29.09 -5.11 -9.57
N GLU A 133 -29.52 -6.35 -9.32
CA GLU A 133 -28.74 -7.55 -9.63
C GLU A 133 -28.40 -7.63 -11.13
N SER A 134 -29.37 -7.32 -12.00
CA SER A 134 -29.12 -7.28 -13.45
C SER A 134 -28.12 -6.19 -13.83
N LYS A 135 -28.17 -5.02 -13.20
CA LYS A 135 -27.22 -3.93 -13.44
C LYS A 135 -25.82 -4.30 -12.98
N VAL A 136 -25.67 -4.92 -11.81
CA VAL A 136 -24.38 -5.43 -11.33
C VAL A 136 -23.84 -6.51 -12.28
N ARG A 137 -24.67 -7.48 -12.67
CA ARG A 137 -24.29 -8.52 -13.64
C ARG A 137 -23.89 -7.94 -15.00
N GLN A 138 -24.54 -6.86 -15.44
CA GLN A 138 -24.17 -6.18 -16.66
C GLN A 138 -22.77 -5.57 -16.55
N ILE A 139 -22.49 -4.83 -15.46
CA ILE A 139 -21.16 -4.26 -15.20
C ILE A 139 -20.10 -5.36 -15.12
N GLU A 140 -20.38 -6.46 -14.41
CA GLU A 140 -19.47 -7.61 -14.34
C GLU A 140 -19.16 -8.19 -15.72
N ARG A 141 -20.17 -8.33 -16.60
CA ARG A 141 -19.97 -8.82 -17.97
C ARG A 141 -19.16 -7.85 -18.81
N GLU A 142 -19.39 -6.54 -18.68
CA GLU A 142 -18.64 -5.51 -19.39
C GLU A 142 -17.16 -5.55 -18.95
N LEU A 143 -16.89 -5.58 -17.64
CA LEU A 143 -15.54 -5.70 -17.10
C LEU A 143 -14.84 -7.01 -17.50
N GLU A 144 -15.58 -8.12 -17.56
CA GLU A 144 -15.01 -9.41 -17.98
C GLU A 144 -14.70 -9.44 -19.48
N ALA A 145 -15.57 -8.85 -20.31
CA ALA A 145 -15.36 -8.77 -21.76
C ALA A 145 -14.14 -7.92 -22.13
N GLU A 146 -13.81 -6.91 -21.32
CA GLU A 146 -12.66 -6.03 -21.51
C GLU A 146 -11.41 -6.50 -20.74
N ARG A 147 -11.46 -7.64 -20.03
CA ARG A 147 -10.34 -8.13 -19.23
C ARG A 147 -9.12 -8.40 -20.11
N GLN A 148 -8.03 -7.67 -19.86
CA GLN A 148 -6.76 -7.86 -20.56
C GLN A 148 -5.73 -8.51 -19.64
N PHE A 149 -5.18 -9.63 -20.09
CA PHE A 149 -4.04 -10.27 -19.44
C PHE A 149 -2.74 -9.86 -20.13
N ARG A 150 -1.78 -9.39 -19.34
CA ARG A 150 -0.41 -9.09 -19.76
C ARG A 150 0.55 -9.81 -18.82
N ASN A 151 1.85 -9.66 -19.01
CA ASN A 151 2.85 -10.20 -18.11
C ASN A 151 3.46 -9.04 -17.32
N TYR A 152 3.10 -8.93 -16.05
CA TYR A 152 3.70 -7.95 -15.15
C TYR A 152 4.68 -8.63 -14.22
N VAL A 153 5.82 -7.96 -14.00
CA VAL A 153 6.80 -8.31 -12.98
C VAL A 153 6.92 -7.10 -12.05
N HIS A 154 6.45 -7.26 -10.82
CA HIS A 154 6.69 -6.29 -9.75
C HIS A 154 7.93 -6.69 -8.98
N VAL A 155 8.77 -5.72 -8.64
CA VAL A 155 10.00 -5.90 -7.89
C VAL A 155 10.01 -4.95 -6.69
N ASP A 156 10.37 -5.50 -5.53
CA ASP A 156 10.52 -4.79 -4.26
C ASP A 156 11.90 -5.15 -3.67
N MET A 157 12.75 -4.15 -3.42
CA MET A 157 14.09 -4.36 -2.87
C MET A 157 14.04 -4.76 -1.39
N ASP A 158 14.73 -5.83 -1.03
CA ASP A 158 14.63 -6.39 0.31
C ASP A 158 15.28 -5.44 1.34
N MET A 159 14.48 -4.95 2.30
CA MET A 159 14.94 -4.08 3.40
C MET A 159 15.81 -2.89 2.94
N PHE A 160 15.47 -2.29 1.79
CA PHE A 160 16.35 -1.45 0.96
C PHE A 160 17.33 -0.54 1.71
N TYR A 161 16.86 0.47 2.45
CA TYR A 161 17.79 1.41 3.11
C TYR A 161 18.72 0.72 4.13
N ALA A 162 18.24 -0.28 4.86
CA ALA A 162 19.09 -1.02 5.79
C ALA A 162 20.10 -1.89 5.04
N ALA A 163 19.72 -2.49 3.90
CA ALA A 163 20.64 -3.23 3.05
C ALA A 163 21.75 -2.33 2.47
N VAL A 164 21.43 -1.11 2.04
CA VAL A 164 22.44 -0.12 1.60
C VAL A 164 23.42 0.22 2.73
N GLU A 165 22.93 0.49 3.94
CA GLU A 165 23.80 0.78 5.07
C GLU A 165 24.64 -0.44 5.51
N MET A 166 24.09 -1.65 5.44
CA MET A 166 24.81 -2.91 5.70
C MET A 166 25.90 -3.18 4.65
N LYS A 167 25.65 -2.83 3.37
CA LYS A 167 26.66 -2.88 2.30
C LYS A 167 27.81 -1.90 2.57
N LYS A 168 27.50 -0.67 3.01
CA LYS A 168 28.51 0.36 3.35
C LYS A 168 29.33 -0.03 4.58
N ASN A 169 28.71 -0.68 5.56
CA ASN A 169 29.35 -1.11 6.79
C ASN A 169 29.03 -2.57 7.12
N PRO A 170 29.87 -3.52 6.70
CA PRO A 170 29.66 -4.95 6.95
C PRO A 170 29.58 -5.36 8.42
N ALA A 171 30.06 -4.53 9.36
CA ALA A 171 29.91 -4.80 10.79
C ALA A 171 28.43 -4.80 11.26
N LEU A 172 27.51 -4.32 10.42
CA LEU A 172 26.08 -4.27 10.68
C LEU A 172 25.32 -5.56 10.29
N LEU A 173 25.96 -6.50 9.57
CA LEU A 173 25.26 -7.64 8.95
C LEU A 173 24.48 -8.51 9.95
N ASP A 174 25.09 -8.79 11.10
CA ASP A 174 24.52 -9.67 12.13
C ASP A 174 23.81 -8.91 13.26
N LEU A 175 23.71 -7.58 13.16
CA LEU A 175 23.12 -6.73 14.19
C LEU A 175 21.67 -6.38 13.85
N PRO A 176 20.79 -6.18 14.85
CA PRO A 176 19.49 -5.56 14.61
C PRO A 176 19.69 -4.09 14.25
N VAL A 177 19.30 -3.70 13.03
CA VAL A 177 19.50 -2.36 12.48
C VAL A 177 18.16 -1.70 12.13
N GLY A 178 18.01 -0.45 12.55
CA GLY A 178 16.98 0.46 12.07
C GLY A 178 17.61 1.69 11.41
N VAL A 179 17.11 2.09 10.25
CA VAL A 179 17.53 3.32 9.57
C VAL A 179 16.54 4.43 9.91
N GLY A 180 17.03 5.59 10.35
CA GLY A 180 16.21 6.73 10.75
C GLY A 180 16.81 7.45 11.97
N SER A 181 15.95 7.79 12.93
CA SER A 181 16.33 8.43 14.19
C SER A 181 15.62 7.80 15.38
N LEU A 182 15.88 8.30 16.59
CA LEU A 182 15.09 7.96 17.77
C LEU A 182 13.61 8.35 17.63
N ASP A 183 13.29 9.34 16.80
CA ASP A 183 11.93 9.83 16.61
C ASP A 183 11.14 8.94 15.63
N MET A 184 11.80 8.44 14.57
CA MET A 184 11.16 7.61 13.57
C MET A 184 12.14 6.72 12.81
N LEU A 185 11.78 5.44 12.65
CA LEU A 185 12.50 4.49 11.80
C LEU A 185 11.85 4.43 10.41
N SER A 186 12.64 4.68 9.37
CA SER A 186 12.23 4.56 7.97
C SER A 186 12.18 3.10 7.53
N THR A 187 13.23 2.33 7.82
CA THR A 187 13.27 0.89 7.55
C THR A 187 14.04 0.14 8.62
N THR A 188 13.92 -1.17 8.62
CA THR A 188 14.62 -2.09 9.53
C THR A 188 15.06 -3.32 8.76
N ASN A 189 16.21 -3.87 9.15
CA ASN A 189 16.68 -5.15 8.61
C ASN A 189 15.87 -6.32 9.18
N TYR A 190 15.96 -7.48 8.54
CA TYR A 190 15.22 -8.66 8.98
C TYR A 190 15.59 -9.12 10.40
N VAL A 191 16.83 -8.88 10.85
CA VAL A 191 17.26 -9.20 12.23
C VAL A 191 16.47 -8.39 13.24
N ALA A 192 16.31 -7.08 13.03
CA ALA A 192 15.51 -6.22 13.91
C ALA A 192 14.01 -6.57 13.87
N ARG A 193 13.49 -6.99 12.71
CA ARG A 193 12.07 -7.39 12.57
C ARG A 193 11.70 -8.60 13.42
N ARG A 194 12.63 -9.53 13.69
CA ARG A 194 12.38 -10.65 14.63
C ARG A 194 12.03 -10.20 16.05
N TYR A 195 12.46 -8.99 16.44
CA TYR A 195 12.12 -8.39 17.74
C TYR A 195 10.85 -7.51 17.70
N GLY A 196 10.14 -7.47 16.56
CA GLY A 196 8.95 -6.63 16.38
C GLY A 196 9.27 -5.18 15.97
N VAL A 197 10.54 -4.82 15.76
CA VAL A 197 10.92 -3.48 15.28
C VAL A 197 10.61 -3.38 13.79
N ARG A 198 9.83 -2.35 13.39
CA ARG A 198 9.37 -2.16 12.00
C ARG A 198 9.48 -0.71 11.53
N SER A 199 9.41 -0.52 10.22
CA SER A 199 9.25 0.80 9.60
C SER A 199 8.01 1.54 10.12
N GLY A 200 8.13 2.86 10.26
CA GLY A 200 7.07 3.73 10.80
C GLY A 200 6.91 3.65 12.33
N MET A 201 7.83 2.95 13.02
CA MET A 201 7.90 2.92 14.48
C MET A 201 8.88 3.97 14.99
N PRO A 202 8.58 4.68 16.10
CA PRO A 202 9.57 5.52 16.76
C PRO A 202 10.79 4.72 17.23
N GLY A 203 12.00 5.23 16.98
CA GLY A 203 13.24 4.55 17.33
C GLY A 203 13.40 4.29 18.83
N TYR A 204 12.88 5.17 19.70
CA TYR A 204 12.88 4.94 21.15
C TYR A 204 12.01 3.75 21.57
N ILE A 205 10.91 3.45 20.85
CA ILE A 205 10.10 2.24 21.06
C ILE A 205 10.87 1.04 20.52
N GLY A 206 11.49 1.17 19.35
CA GLY A 206 12.36 0.14 18.79
C GLY A 206 13.45 -0.32 19.76
N ARG A 207 14.09 0.61 20.48
CA ARG A 207 15.08 0.28 21.53
C ARG A 207 14.49 -0.39 22.77
N LYS A 208 13.23 -0.14 23.11
CA LYS A 208 12.54 -0.88 24.19
C LYS A 208 12.27 -2.34 23.79
N LEU A 209 11.92 -2.56 22.53
CA LEU A 209 11.72 -3.92 21.97
C LEU A 209 13.04 -4.67 21.82
N CYS A 210 14.08 -3.98 21.36
CA CYS A 210 15.40 -4.52 21.12
C CYS A 210 16.48 -3.55 21.69
N PRO A 211 16.96 -3.75 22.93
CA PRO A 211 17.96 -2.87 23.53
C PRO A 211 19.28 -2.77 22.76
N SER A 212 19.62 -3.81 22.00
CA SER A 212 20.80 -3.86 21.12
C SER A 212 20.58 -3.24 19.74
N LEU A 213 19.42 -2.61 19.47
CA LEU A 213 19.10 -1.98 18.19
C LEU A 213 20.09 -0.85 17.85
N VAL A 214 20.80 -1.03 16.73
CA VAL A 214 21.64 0.00 16.14
C VAL A 214 20.77 0.88 15.25
N ILE A 215 20.77 2.19 15.51
CA ILE A 215 20.03 3.17 14.70
C ILE A 215 21.03 3.95 13.84
N VAL A 216 20.89 3.85 12.52
CA VAL A 216 21.75 4.51 11.53
C VAL A 216 20.97 5.67 10.89
N PRO A 217 21.55 6.87 10.74
CA PRO A 217 20.91 7.98 10.02
C PRO A 217 20.60 7.64 8.56
N THR A 218 19.64 8.34 7.96
CA THR A 218 19.32 8.18 6.53
C THR A 218 20.37 8.81 5.63
N ASP A 219 20.79 8.09 4.58
CA ASP A 219 21.64 8.58 3.50
C ASP A 219 20.89 8.50 2.15
N PHE A 220 20.05 9.51 1.88
CA PHE A 220 19.21 9.50 0.68
C PHE A 220 19.99 9.60 -0.63
N ASP A 221 21.21 10.13 -0.62
CA ASP A 221 22.05 10.18 -1.81
C ASP A 221 22.53 8.79 -2.19
N ALA A 222 23.00 8.00 -1.21
CA ALA A 222 23.32 6.59 -1.44
C ALA A 222 22.09 5.79 -1.93
N TYR A 223 20.92 6.00 -1.33
CA TYR A 223 19.70 5.27 -1.71
C TYR A 223 19.26 5.61 -3.14
N ARG A 224 19.35 6.89 -3.54
CA ARG A 224 19.06 7.32 -4.92
C ARG A 224 20.05 6.74 -5.92
N ALA A 225 21.33 6.64 -5.57
CA ALA A 225 22.35 6.08 -6.43
C ALA A 225 22.09 4.59 -6.73
N GLU A 226 21.83 3.79 -5.69
CA GLU A 226 21.50 2.36 -5.87
C GLU A 226 20.16 2.18 -6.64
N SER A 227 19.15 3.00 -6.32
CA SER A 227 17.86 2.99 -7.05
C SER A 227 18.03 3.29 -8.54
N ALA A 228 18.91 4.23 -8.90
CA ALA A 228 19.18 4.57 -10.29
C ALA A 228 19.77 3.39 -11.08
N VAL A 229 20.63 2.58 -10.45
CA VAL A 229 21.18 1.35 -11.07
C VAL A 229 20.05 0.35 -11.34
N VAL A 230 19.23 0.05 -10.33
CA VAL A 230 18.09 -0.89 -10.45
C VAL A 230 17.11 -0.45 -11.55
N ARG A 231 16.80 0.86 -11.60
CA ARG A 231 15.94 1.45 -12.64
C ARG A 231 16.55 1.38 -14.04
N GLY A 232 17.87 1.52 -14.15
CA GLY A 232 18.60 1.35 -15.41
C GLY A 232 18.42 -0.05 -15.97
N ILE A 233 18.59 -1.07 -15.11
CA ILE A 233 18.33 -2.48 -15.46
C ILE A 233 16.87 -2.66 -15.88
N ALA A 234 15.90 -2.06 -15.17
CA ALA A 234 14.48 -2.20 -15.47
C ALA A 234 14.09 -1.64 -16.84
N ALA A 235 14.70 -0.51 -17.24
CA ALA A 235 14.45 0.12 -18.53
C ALA A 235 14.81 -0.78 -19.74
N GLU A 236 15.66 -1.79 -19.55
CA GLU A 236 16.00 -2.76 -20.60
C GLU A 236 14.89 -3.80 -20.83
N TYR A 237 14.11 -4.12 -19.80
CA TYR A 237 12.98 -5.07 -19.88
C TYR A 237 11.67 -4.34 -20.22
N ASP A 238 11.49 -3.13 -19.71
CA ASP A 238 10.35 -2.27 -20.00
C ASP A 238 10.77 -0.80 -19.91
N PRO A 239 10.92 -0.06 -21.02
CA PRO A 239 11.30 1.35 -20.99
C PRO A 239 10.23 2.27 -20.37
N ASN A 240 9.00 1.79 -20.19
CA ASN A 240 7.89 2.53 -19.60
C ASN A 240 7.50 2.00 -18.22
N PHE A 241 8.41 1.29 -17.53
CA PHE A 241 8.15 0.75 -16.21
C PHE A 241 7.66 1.85 -15.25
N THR A 242 6.82 1.47 -14.28
CA THR A 242 6.35 2.40 -13.25
C THR A 242 7.12 2.17 -11.96
N SER A 243 7.66 3.22 -11.34
CA SER A 243 8.32 3.14 -10.03
C SER A 243 7.50 3.83 -8.96
N VAL A 244 7.44 3.22 -7.77
CA VAL A 244 6.79 3.76 -6.58
C VAL A 244 7.84 3.86 -5.48
N GLY A 245 8.34 5.06 -5.19
CA GLY A 245 9.45 5.21 -4.24
C GLY A 245 10.81 4.84 -4.85
N LEU A 246 11.79 4.48 -4.03
CA LEU A 246 13.16 4.19 -4.47
C LEU A 246 13.42 2.69 -4.69
N ASP A 247 12.64 1.84 -4.03
CA ASP A 247 12.82 0.39 -3.93
C ASP A 247 11.78 -0.44 -4.66
N GLU A 248 10.66 0.15 -5.08
CA GLU A 248 9.61 -0.59 -5.80
C GLU A 248 9.46 -0.13 -7.25
N LEU A 249 9.32 -1.11 -8.15
CA LEU A 249 8.97 -0.89 -9.55
C LEU A 249 8.13 -2.03 -10.13
N THR A 250 7.37 -1.73 -11.18
CA THR A 250 6.58 -2.71 -11.93
C THR A 250 6.87 -2.55 -13.43
N MET A 251 7.23 -3.66 -14.06
CA MET A 251 7.50 -3.77 -15.50
C MET A 251 6.38 -4.54 -16.19
N GLU A 252 5.93 -4.06 -17.34
CA GLU A 252 5.04 -4.77 -18.26
C GLU A 252 5.88 -5.46 -19.35
N VAL A 253 6.25 -6.71 -19.10
CA VAL A 253 7.27 -7.41 -19.91
C VAL A 253 6.68 -8.16 -21.11
N THR A 254 5.40 -8.00 -21.45
CA THR A 254 4.79 -8.72 -22.58
C THR A 254 5.49 -8.41 -23.91
N ALA A 255 5.83 -7.14 -24.16
CA ALA A 255 6.54 -6.77 -25.38
C ALA A 255 7.94 -7.40 -25.45
N TYR A 256 8.66 -7.38 -24.32
CA TYR A 256 9.98 -7.99 -24.19
C TYR A 256 9.93 -9.50 -24.44
N LEU A 257 8.97 -10.22 -23.84
CA LEU A 257 8.79 -11.66 -24.03
C LEU A 257 8.43 -12.03 -25.47
N ARG A 258 7.69 -11.18 -26.19
CA ARG A 258 7.43 -11.40 -27.63
C ARG A 258 8.71 -11.33 -28.48
N ALA A 259 9.65 -10.46 -28.09
CA ALA A 259 10.95 -10.36 -28.76
C ALA A 259 11.93 -11.47 -28.33
N HIS A 260 11.72 -12.07 -27.16
CA HIS A 260 12.56 -13.13 -26.57
C HIS A 260 11.73 -14.40 -26.30
N PRO A 261 11.26 -15.12 -27.34
CA PRO A 261 10.28 -16.21 -27.20
C PRO A 261 10.80 -17.43 -26.42
N SER A 262 12.11 -17.53 -26.17
CA SER A 262 12.71 -18.56 -25.33
C SER A 262 12.61 -18.27 -23.83
N MET A 263 12.18 -17.07 -23.44
CA MET A 263 12.07 -16.65 -22.04
C MET A 263 10.62 -16.68 -21.57
N THR A 264 10.44 -16.98 -20.30
CA THR A 264 9.19 -16.79 -19.56
C THR A 264 9.27 -15.55 -18.68
N ALA A 265 8.13 -15.08 -18.15
CA ALA A 265 8.14 -14.01 -17.14
C ALA A 265 8.93 -14.41 -15.87
N ALA A 266 8.99 -15.70 -15.55
CA ALA A 266 9.79 -16.20 -14.44
C ALA A 266 11.30 -16.11 -14.73
N ASP A 267 11.72 -16.38 -15.97
CA ASP A 267 13.11 -16.19 -16.39
C ASP A 267 13.50 -14.72 -16.32
N VAL A 268 12.64 -13.82 -16.81
CA VAL A 268 12.84 -12.36 -16.70
C VAL A 268 12.98 -11.93 -15.24
N ALA A 269 12.08 -12.36 -14.35
CA ALA A 269 12.14 -12.00 -12.94
C ALA A 269 13.42 -12.56 -12.26
N SER A 270 13.81 -13.79 -12.58
CA SER A 270 15.02 -14.43 -12.03
C SER A 270 16.29 -13.74 -12.51
N GLU A 271 16.39 -13.49 -13.82
CA GLU A 271 17.51 -12.79 -14.44
C GLU A 271 17.63 -11.36 -13.91
N PHE A 272 16.51 -10.62 -13.85
CA PHE A 272 16.48 -9.27 -13.30
C PHE A 272 17.05 -9.23 -11.88
N ARG A 273 16.57 -10.12 -10.99
CA ARG A 273 17.05 -10.21 -9.60
C ARG A 273 18.54 -10.57 -9.54
N ALA A 274 19.00 -11.47 -10.39
CA ALA A 274 20.41 -11.85 -10.47
C ALA A 274 21.29 -10.68 -10.92
N ARG A 275 20.85 -9.90 -11.92
CA ARG A 275 21.56 -8.69 -12.38
C ARG A 275 21.59 -7.60 -11.31
N VAL A 276 20.45 -7.33 -10.68
CA VAL A 276 20.38 -6.39 -9.55
C VAL A 276 21.39 -6.79 -8.47
N PHE A 277 21.43 -8.07 -8.08
CA PHE A 277 22.40 -8.53 -7.10
C PHE A 277 23.85 -8.40 -7.60
N ALA A 278 24.13 -8.75 -8.85
CA ALA A 278 25.47 -8.63 -9.41
C ALA A 278 25.98 -7.18 -9.40
N GLU A 279 25.14 -6.22 -9.80
CA GLU A 279 25.52 -4.81 -9.93
C GLU A 279 25.47 -4.03 -8.60
N THR A 280 24.54 -4.38 -7.71
CA THR A 280 24.33 -3.61 -6.47
C THR A 280 24.76 -4.34 -5.20
N GLN A 281 24.94 -5.65 -5.24
CA GLN A 281 25.08 -6.51 -4.04
C GLN A 281 23.88 -6.44 -3.08
N LEU A 282 22.73 -5.97 -3.56
CA LEU A 282 21.46 -5.92 -2.84
C LEU A 282 20.50 -6.97 -3.42
N THR A 283 19.65 -7.53 -2.57
CA THR A 283 18.65 -8.52 -3.00
C THR A 283 17.30 -7.85 -3.22
N ALA A 284 16.47 -8.49 -4.04
CA ALA A 284 15.10 -8.08 -4.28
C ALA A 284 14.19 -9.31 -4.32
N SER A 285 12.93 -9.08 -4.00
CA SER A 285 11.83 -10.01 -4.21
C SER A 285 11.04 -9.59 -5.45
N ALA A 286 10.43 -10.55 -6.14
CA ALA A 286 9.63 -10.27 -7.33
C ALA A 286 8.33 -11.07 -7.34
N GLY A 287 7.24 -10.42 -7.73
CA GLY A 287 5.94 -11.04 -7.96
C GLY A 287 5.56 -10.95 -9.43
N ILE A 288 4.93 -12.02 -9.95
CA ILE A 288 4.54 -12.13 -11.35
C ILE A 288 3.02 -12.26 -11.39
N GLY A 289 2.39 -11.42 -12.20
CA GLY A 289 0.93 -11.38 -12.26
C GLY A 289 0.41 -10.98 -13.63
N PRO A 290 -0.85 -11.32 -13.92
CA PRO A 290 -1.46 -10.97 -15.20
C PRO A 290 -1.90 -9.49 -15.28
N THR A 291 -1.87 -8.80 -14.14
CA THR A 291 -2.13 -7.37 -13.96
C THR A 291 -1.12 -6.79 -12.97
N ALA A 292 -0.85 -5.49 -13.05
CA ALA A 292 0.05 -4.80 -12.11
C ALA A 292 -0.37 -4.95 -10.64
N THR A 293 -1.69 -5.03 -10.36
CA THR A 293 -2.21 -5.21 -9.00
C THR A 293 -1.96 -6.61 -8.46
N LEU A 294 -2.04 -7.64 -9.29
CA LEU A 294 -1.82 -9.03 -8.85
C LEU A 294 -0.34 -9.41 -8.81
N SER A 295 0.52 -8.69 -9.53
CA SER A 295 1.97 -8.90 -9.46
C SER A 295 2.58 -8.36 -8.17
N ARG A 296 1.94 -7.37 -7.53
CA ARG A 296 2.40 -6.75 -6.28
C ARG A 296 1.90 -7.52 -5.06
#